data_AF-A0AAX1NEI5-F1
#
_entry.id   AF-A0AAX1NEI5-F1
#
_cell.length_a   1.000
_cell.length_b   1.000
_cell.length_c   1.000
_cell.angle_alpha   90.00
_cell.angle_beta   90.00
_cell.angle_gamma   90.00
#
_symmetry.space_group_name_H-M   'P 1'
#
loop_
_entity.id
_entity.type
_entity.pdbx_description
1 polymer ?
#
loop_
_entity_poly.entity_id
_entity_poly.type
_entity_poly.pdbx_seq_one_letter_code
_entity_poly.pdbx_strand_id
1 'polypeptide(L)'
;MLTELDINAECRELLLQGKDEKSIKQRIKEVKKSALAADSLYVKTRKEIRNEIKKEIDQKVKEDKSLQEIKDELKNYPTDIYNDAVEFFIKQHSIKIKGDVRKTALNGGNLNFVIKQHSSKLFSNYEIAEWAIFGIQMERERLAKQKRNDILAGSATLVIVSIFAFFKIASMRDSGSFRLKGIWWLIASAGFGFYKITNALNAKIPEIPVNGFEKREPIYHDLKR
;
A
#
# COMPACT_ATOMS: atom_id res chain seq x y z
N MET A 1 45.16 16.93 -16.08
CA MET A 1 43.97 16.32 -16.71
C MET A 1 43.21 15.67 -15.57
N LEU A 2 42.03 16.19 -15.17
CA LEU A 2 41.20 15.53 -14.14
C LEU A 2 40.74 14.20 -14.72
N THR A 3 40.98 13.11 -14.00
CA THR A 3 40.52 11.78 -14.40
C THR A 3 39.01 11.67 -14.18
N GLU A 4 38.34 10.69 -14.81
CA GLU A 4 36.89 10.51 -14.58
C GLU A 4 36.53 10.23 -13.12
N LEU A 5 37.46 9.67 -12.34
CA LEU A 5 37.33 9.41 -10.91
C LEU A 5 37.30 10.71 -10.10
N ASP A 6 38.14 11.69 -10.47
CA ASP A 6 38.22 12.99 -9.78
C ASP A 6 36.94 13.82 -9.96
N ILE A 7 36.33 13.77 -11.14
CA ILE A 7 35.10 14.54 -11.44
C ILE A 7 33.90 13.97 -10.67
N ASN A 8 33.84 12.64 -10.48
CA ASN A 8 32.79 12.01 -9.68
C ASN A 8 32.94 12.41 -8.20
N ALA A 9 34.16 12.44 -7.69
CA ALA A 9 34.46 12.88 -6.32
C ALA A 9 34.13 14.37 -6.13
N GLU A 10 34.55 15.24 -7.05
CA GLU A 10 34.23 16.68 -7.01
C GLU A 10 32.72 16.92 -7.08
N CYS A 11 32.00 16.23 -7.97
CA CYS A 11 30.53 16.32 -8.04
C CYS A 11 29.86 15.90 -6.73
N ARG A 12 30.35 14.84 -6.09
CA ARG A 12 29.85 14.35 -4.81
C ARG A 12 30.13 15.34 -3.68
N GLU A 13 31.33 15.90 -3.60
CA GLU A 13 31.68 16.92 -2.61
C GLU A 13 30.83 18.18 -2.75
N LEU A 14 30.66 18.69 -3.98
CA LEU A 14 29.84 19.87 -4.23
C LEU A 14 28.36 19.64 -3.86
N LEU A 15 27.84 18.44 -4.12
CA LEU A 15 26.51 18.04 -3.66
C LEU A 15 26.44 18.06 -2.14
N LEU A 16 27.39 17.43 -1.44
CA LEU A 16 27.43 17.38 0.03
C LEU A 16 27.62 18.76 0.70
N GLN A 17 28.24 19.71 0.00
CA GLN A 17 28.32 21.11 0.43
C GLN A 17 27.01 21.89 0.24
N GLY A 18 25.98 21.29 -0.36
CA GLY A 18 24.69 21.95 -0.62
C GLY A 18 24.77 23.03 -1.70
N LYS A 19 25.68 22.89 -2.67
CA LYS A 19 25.77 23.81 -3.80
C LYS A 19 24.55 23.65 -4.71
N ASP A 20 24.13 24.74 -5.34
CA ASP A 20 22.98 24.74 -6.23
C ASP A 20 23.24 23.90 -7.50
N GLU A 21 22.19 23.30 -8.05
CA GLU A 21 22.27 22.43 -9.23
C GLU A 21 22.95 23.11 -10.42
N LYS A 22 22.68 24.41 -10.64
CA LYS A 22 23.20 25.13 -11.80
C LYS A 22 24.73 25.31 -11.69
N SER A 23 25.24 25.67 -10.52
CA SER A 23 26.68 25.80 -10.30
C SER A 23 27.42 24.47 -10.42
N ILE A 24 26.85 23.37 -9.89
CA ILE A 24 27.43 22.03 -10.01
C ILE A 24 27.50 21.60 -11.48
N LYS A 25 26.40 21.73 -12.22
CA LYS A 25 26.35 21.37 -13.64
C LYS A 25 27.30 22.23 -14.49
N GLN A 26 27.43 23.50 -14.17
CA GLN A 26 28.37 24.39 -14.85
C GLN A 26 29.81 23.96 -14.61
N ARG A 27 30.16 23.62 -13.36
CA ARG A 27 31.49 23.12 -13.02
C ARG A 27 31.84 21.81 -13.71
N ILE A 28 30.90 20.86 -13.77
CA ILE A 28 31.09 19.59 -14.49
C ILE A 28 31.18 19.83 -16.00
N LYS A 29 30.40 20.78 -16.55
CA LYS A 29 30.43 21.15 -17.97
C LYS A 29 31.78 21.76 -18.37
N GLU A 30 32.41 22.55 -17.51
CA GLU A 30 33.75 23.11 -17.74
C GLU A 30 34.80 22.00 -17.95
N VAL A 31 34.64 20.86 -17.27
CA VAL A 31 35.59 19.74 -17.35
C VAL A 31 35.22 18.72 -18.45
N LYS A 32 33.95 18.26 -18.50
CA LYS A 32 33.51 17.24 -19.47
C LYS A 32 33.14 17.81 -20.84
N LYS A 33 33.05 19.14 -21.00
CA LYS A 33 32.68 19.86 -22.23
C LYS A 33 31.33 19.41 -22.85
N SER A 34 30.47 18.75 -22.07
CA SER A 34 29.17 18.24 -22.51
C SER A 34 28.11 18.49 -21.45
N ALA A 35 27.03 19.18 -21.82
CA ALA A 35 25.91 19.45 -20.93
C ALA A 35 25.18 18.16 -20.54
N LEU A 36 24.99 17.25 -21.49
CA LEU A 36 24.27 15.99 -21.28
C LEU A 36 25.05 15.04 -20.36
N ALA A 37 26.38 15.04 -20.46
CA ALA A 37 27.24 14.29 -19.54
C ALA A 37 27.21 14.89 -18.12
N ALA A 38 27.14 16.22 -18.00
CA ALA A 38 27.03 16.90 -16.72
C ALA A 38 25.68 16.63 -16.02
N ASP A 39 24.57 16.68 -16.77
CA ASP A 39 23.24 16.34 -16.27
C ASP A 39 23.16 14.89 -15.79
N SER A 40 23.65 13.95 -16.61
CA SER A 40 23.68 12.52 -16.28
C SER A 40 24.49 12.25 -15.00
N LEU A 41 25.67 12.86 -14.88
CA LEU A 41 26.53 12.69 -13.71
C LEU A 41 25.86 13.24 -12.45
N TYR A 42 25.33 14.47 -12.49
CA TYR A 42 24.64 15.07 -11.36
C TYR A 42 23.47 14.20 -10.87
N VAL A 43 22.61 13.73 -11.79
CA VAL A 43 21.45 12.90 -11.45
C VAL A 43 21.89 11.56 -10.82
N LYS A 44 22.93 10.94 -11.39
CA LYS A 44 23.48 9.68 -10.88
C LYS A 44 24.05 9.84 -9.47
N THR A 45 24.92 10.83 -9.25
CA THR A 45 25.56 11.07 -7.95
C THR A 45 24.54 11.47 -6.89
N ARG A 46 23.56 12.32 -7.22
CA ARG A 46 22.46 12.65 -6.29
C ARG A 46 21.64 11.43 -5.89
N LYS A 47 21.38 10.51 -6.84
CA LYS A 47 20.68 9.25 -6.57
C LYS A 47 21.50 8.31 -5.68
N GLU A 48 22.81 8.25 -5.86
CA GLU A 48 23.72 7.45 -5.04
C GLU A 48 23.73 7.96 -3.59
N ILE A 49 23.93 9.26 -3.37
CA ILE A 49 23.88 9.88 -2.04
C ILE A 49 22.52 9.61 -1.38
N ARG A 50 21.41 9.78 -2.11
CA ARG A 50 20.07 9.48 -1.60
C ARG A 50 19.93 8.02 -1.16
N ASN A 51 20.52 7.08 -1.89
CA ASN A 51 20.47 5.66 -1.54
C ASN A 51 21.36 5.32 -0.33
N GLU A 52 22.47 6.02 -0.14
CA GLU A 52 23.30 5.90 1.05
C GLU A 52 22.55 6.40 2.28
N ILE A 53 21.94 7.60 2.21
CA ILE A 53 21.10 8.15 3.29
C ILE A 53 19.97 7.16 3.63
N LYS A 54 19.31 6.55 2.63
CA LYS A 54 18.28 5.53 2.88
C LYS A 54 18.81 4.33 3.66
N LYS A 55 19.98 3.81 3.29
CA LYS A 55 20.60 2.68 4.00
C LYS A 55 20.93 3.04 5.44
N GLU A 56 21.40 4.26 5.67
CA GLU A 56 21.69 4.75 7.01
C GLU A 56 20.39 4.89 7.82
N ILE A 57 19.34 5.52 7.27
CA ILE A 57 18.03 5.60 7.91
C ILE A 57 17.51 4.18 8.24
N ASP A 58 17.54 3.23 7.30
CA ASP A 58 17.15 1.83 7.50
C ASP A 58 17.87 1.19 8.69
N GLN A 59 19.19 1.44 8.82
CA GLN A 59 19.98 0.92 9.92
C GLN A 59 19.58 1.56 11.26
N LYS A 60 19.34 2.87 11.28
CA LYS A 60 18.90 3.58 12.50
C LYS A 60 17.49 3.19 12.94
N VAL A 61 16.61 2.88 12.00
CA VAL A 61 15.27 2.32 12.30
C VAL A 61 15.40 0.97 12.99
N LYS A 62 16.34 0.11 12.56
CA LYS A 62 16.62 -1.18 13.23
C LYS A 62 17.21 -1.01 14.63
N GLU A 63 17.88 0.11 14.89
CA GLU A 63 18.36 0.52 16.21
C GLU A 63 17.25 1.14 17.09
N ASP A 64 15.98 1.12 16.64
CA ASP A 64 14.81 1.73 17.29
C ASP A 64 14.99 3.22 17.60
N LYS A 65 15.60 3.96 16.65
CA LYS A 65 15.73 5.41 16.77
C LYS A 65 14.48 6.14 16.32
N SER A 66 14.21 7.26 16.98
CA SER A 66 13.12 8.17 16.61
C SER A 66 13.44 8.95 15.34
N LEU A 67 12.41 9.51 14.70
CA LEU A 67 12.62 10.39 13.55
C LEU A 67 13.50 11.60 13.88
N GLN A 68 13.44 12.11 15.12
CA GLN A 68 14.26 13.24 15.55
C GLN A 68 15.72 12.83 15.75
N GLU A 69 15.97 11.69 16.37
CA GLU A 69 17.33 11.13 16.51
C GLU A 69 17.96 10.88 15.12
N ILE A 70 17.17 10.39 14.16
CA ILE A 70 17.60 10.20 12.77
C ILE A 70 17.89 11.55 12.09
N LYS A 71 17.11 12.60 12.34
CA LYS A 71 17.36 13.97 11.86
C LYS A 71 18.67 14.53 12.39
N ASP A 72 18.90 14.40 13.69
CA ASP A 72 20.05 14.98 14.36
C ASP A 72 21.37 14.32 13.92
N GLU A 73 21.36 13.00 13.66
CA GLU A 73 22.52 12.25 13.18
C GLU A 73 22.83 12.51 11.69
N LEU A 74 21.81 12.81 10.89
CA LEU A 74 21.96 13.04 9.44
C LEU A 74 22.12 14.52 9.05
N LYS A 75 22.31 15.41 10.03
CA LYS A 75 22.50 16.87 9.84
C LYS A 75 23.65 17.25 8.90
N ASN A 76 24.58 16.34 8.65
CA ASN A 76 25.74 16.56 7.77
C ASN A 76 25.38 16.48 6.29
N TYR A 77 24.20 15.98 5.94
CA TYR A 77 23.72 15.94 4.57
C TYR A 77 23.01 17.25 4.18
N PRO A 78 23.08 17.66 2.90
CA PRO A 78 22.31 18.78 2.38
C PRO A 78 20.81 18.60 2.65
N THR A 79 20.17 19.65 3.16
CA THR A 79 18.78 19.59 3.64
C THR A 79 17.79 19.16 2.55
N ASP A 80 18.03 19.51 1.29
CA ASP A 80 17.17 19.13 0.15
C ASP A 80 17.29 17.63 -0.18
N ILE A 81 18.51 17.10 -0.29
CA ILE A 81 18.75 15.67 -0.57
C ILE A 81 18.30 14.82 0.63
N TYR A 82 18.52 15.33 1.84
CA TYR A 82 18.08 14.73 3.10
C TYR A 82 16.55 14.63 3.17
N ASN A 83 15.84 15.75 3.00
CA ASN A 83 14.37 15.79 3.07
C ASN A 83 13.75 14.85 2.03
N ASP A 84 14.25 14.87 0.79
CA ASP A 84 13.84 13.94 -0.27
C ASP A 84 14.02 12.47 0.15
N ALA A 85 15.15 12.15 0.76
CA ALA A 85 15.48 10.78 1.17
C ALA A 85 14.56 10.30 2.31
N VAL A 86 14.36 11.15 3.31
CA VAL A 86 13.50 10.87 4.47
C VAL A 86 12.04 10.76 4.08
N GLU A 87 11.51 11.68 3.27
CA GLU A 87 10.12 11.63 2.82
C GLU A 87 9.87 10.34 2.04
N PHE A 88 10.76 10.01 1.11
CA PHE A 88 10.66 8.77 0.35
C PHE A 88 10.75 7.54 1.26
N PHE A 89 11.65 7.57 2.25
CA PHE A 89 11.82 6.49 3.22
C PHE A 89 10.55 6.27 4.04
N ILE A 90 10.04 7.30 4.72
CA ILE A 90 8.83 7.24 5.54
C ILE A 90 7.66 6.73 4.70
N LYS A 91 7.53 7.20 3.46
CA LYS A 91 6.47 6.76 2.55
C LYS A 91 6.58 5.27 2.23
N GLN A 92 7.76 4.78 1.84
CA GLN A 92 7.93 3.36 1.51
C GLN A 92 7.77 2.45 2.73
N HIS A 93 8.38 2.83 3.86
CA HIS A 93 8.36 2.04 5.08
C HIS A 93 6.96 2.03 5.72
N SER A 94 6.24 3.15 5.71
CA SER A 94 4.84 3.21 6.17
C SER A 94 3.92 2.37 5.31
N ILE A 95 4.08 2.34 3.98
CA ILE A 95 3.31 1.46 3.09
C ILE A 95 3.52 -0.01 3.48
N LYS A 96 4.77 -0.42 3.72
CA LYS A 96 5.10 -1.78 4.11
C LYS A 96 4.47 -2.15 5.46
N ILE A 97 4.65 -1.32 6.48
CA ILE A 97 4.07 -1.56 7.82
C ILE A 97 2.53 -1.56 7.75
N LYS A 98 1.91 -0.63 7.03
CA LYS A 98 0.45 -0.62 6.81
C LYS A 98 -0.05 -1.95 6.23
N GLY A 99 0.69 -2.51 5.28
CA GLY A 99 0.40 -3.82 4.69
C GLY A 99 0.46 -4.93 5.73
N ASP A 100 1.53 -4.98 6.52
CA ASP A 100 1.73 -6.00 7.56
C ASP A 100 0.69 -5.87 8.69
N VAL A 101 0.46 -4.66 9.19
CA VAL A 101 -0.57 -4.34 10.19
C VAL A 101 -1.95 -4.80 9.72
N ARG A 102 -2.33 -4.47 8.48
CA ARG A 102 -3.61 -4.92 7.90
C ARG A 102 -3.68 -6.44 7.85
N LYS A 103 -2.63 -7.12 7.38
CA LYS A 103 -2.60 -8.58 7.28
C LYS A 103 -2.78 -9.24 8.65
N THR A 104 -2.05 -8.78 9.66
CA THR A 104 -2.11 -9.32 11.02
C THR A 104 -3.46 -9.05 11.68
N ALA A 105 -4.01 -7.84 11.50
CA ALA A 105 -5.32 -7.46 12.02
C ALA A 105 -6.46 -8.31 11.41
N LEU A 106 -6.40 -8.57 10.10
CA LEU A 106 -7.42 -9.37 9.40
C LEU A 106 -7.36 -10.87 9.72
N ASN A 107 -6.19 -11.39 10.12
CA ASN A 107 -6.03 -12.79 10.52
C ASN A 107 -6.56 -13.11 11.93
N GLY A 108 -7.30 -12.18 12.56
CA GLY A 108 -7.85 -12.35 13.90
C GLY A 108 -6.83 -12.07 15.02
N GLY A 109 -5.73 -11.38 14.71
CA GLY A 109 -4.77 -10.95 15.72
C GLY A 109 -5.41 -9.99 16.73
N ASN A 110 -5.10 -10.17 18.02
CA ASN A 110 -5.49 -9.23 19.06
C ASN A 110 -4.94 -7.83 18.69
N LEU A 111 -5.78 -6.79 18.64
CA LEU A 111 -5.36 -5.45 18.25
C LEU A 111 -4.20 -4.94 19.12
N ASN A 112 -4.19 -5.25 20.42
CA ASN A 112 -3.08 -4.89 21.32
C ASN A 112 -1.78 -5.59 20.93
N PHE A 113 -1.87 -6.82 20.44
CA PHE A 113 -0.72 -7.55 19.91
C PHE A 113 -0.21 -6.90 18.61
N VAL A 114 -1.10 -6.56 17.67
CA VAL A 114 -0.75 -5.86 16.43
C VAL A 114 -0.05 -4.53 16.73
N ILE A 115 -0.59 -3.76 17.67
CA ILE A 115 -0.01 -2.48 18.08
C ILE A 115 1.38 -2.70 18.66
N LYS A 116 1.51 -3.57 19.68
CA LYS A 116 2.79 -3.84 20.33
C LYS A 116 3.85 -4.37 19.37
N GLN A 117 3.44 -5.15 18.37
CA GLN A 117 4.35 -5.75 17.39
C GLN A 117 4.88 -4.73 16.37
N HIS A 118 4.07 -3.74 16.00
CA HIS A 118 4.38 -2.83 14.89
C HIS A 118 4.65 -1.38 15.33
N SER A 119 4.42 -1.05 16.60
CA SER A 119 4.81 0.23 17.19
C SER A 119 6.33 0.37 17.25
N SER A 120 6.82 1.58 17.04
CA SER A 120 8.24 1.94 17.16
C SER A 120 8.36 3.41 17.55
N LYS A 121 9.58 3.90 17.80
CA LYS A 121 9.79 5.35 17.93
C LYS A 121 9.45 6.14 16.65
N LEU A 122 9.33 5.48 15.50
CA LEU A 122 8.95 6.09 14.22
C LEU A 122 7.44 6.11 13.97
N PHE A 123 6.72 5.11 14.49
CA PHE A 123 5.28 4.96 14.30
C PHE A 123 4.62 4.68 15.64
N SER A 124 3.82 5.64 16.10
CA SER A 124 3.17 5.59 17.39
C SER A 124 2.14 4.48 17.48
N ASN A 125 1.82 4.06 18.71
CA ASN A 125 0.74 3.11 18.98
C ASN A 125 -0.58 3.54 18.34
N TYR A 126 -0.85 4.85 18.35
CA TYR A 126 -2.05 5.45 17.78
C TYR A 126 -2.11 5.29 16.26
N GLU A 127 -1.04 5.62 15.55
CA GLU A 127 -0.98 5.47 14.08
C GLU A 127 -1.17 4.01 13.66
N ILE A 128 -0.51 3.08 14.37
CA ILE A 128 -0.66 1.64 14.11
C ILE A 128 -2.11 1.18 14.36
N ALA A 129 -2.74 1.67 15.43
CA ALA A 129 -4.14 1.37 15.73
C ALA A 129 -5.09 1.91 14.64
N GLU A 130 -4.92 3.15 14.21
CA GLU A 130 -5.70 3.73 13.11
C GLU A 130 -5.57 2.91 11.82
N TRP A 131 -4.34 2.51 11.46
CA TRP A 131 -4.11 1.72 10.26
C TRP A 131 -4.75 0.32 10.34
N ALA A 132 -4.70 -0.31 11.52
CA ALA A 132 -5.35 -1.59 11.77
C ALA A 132 -6.87 -1.47 11.64
N ILE A 133 -7.48 -0.49 12.32
CA ILE A 133 -8.93 -0.26 12.30
C ILE A 133 -9.40 0.08 10.89
N PHE A 134 -8.71 0.98 10.20
CA PHE A 134 -9.01 1.35 8.81
C PHE A 134 -8.92 0.14 7.88
N GLY A 135 -7.89 -0.70 8.05
CA GLY A 135 -7.74 -1.95 7.30
C GLY A 135 -8.90 -2.92 7.51
N ILE A 136 -9.36 -3.08 8.75
CA ILE A 136 -10.54 -3.89 9.09
C ILE A 136 -11.80 -3.30 8.46
N GLN A 137 -12.02 -1.99 8.58
CA GLN A 137 -13.20 -1.31 8.04
C GLN A 137 -13.31 -1.46 6.52
N MET A 138 -12.23 -1.23 5.77
CA MET A 138 -12.22 -1.43 4.32
C MET A 138 -12.52 -2.88 3.93
N GLU A 139 -12.00 -3.85 4.68
CA GLU A 139 -12.27 -5.26 4.41
C GLU A 139 -13.73 -5.63 4.70
N ARG A 140 -14.33 -5.06 5.75
CA ARG A 140 -15.77 -5.21 6.03
C ARG A 140 -16.61 -4.65 4.90
N GLU A 141 -16.32 -3.44 4.42
CA GLU A 141 -17.05 -2.83 3.30
C GLU A 141 -16.92 -3.67 2.03
N ARG A 142 -15.71 -4.16 1.74
CA ARG A 142 -15.45 -5.06 0.61
C ARG A 142 -16.29 -6.34 0.71
N LEU A 143 -16.27 -7.00 1.86
CA LEU A 143 -17.02 -8.23 2.10
C LEU A 143 -18.54 -8.02 2.12
N ALA A 144 -19.02 -6.91 2.68
CA ALA A 144 -20.44 -6.55 2.66
C ALA A 144 -20.93 -6.29 1.23
N LYS A 145 -20.14 -5.57 0.42
CA LYS A 145 -20.42 -5.35 -1.00
C LYS A 145 -20.39 -6.65 -1.78
N GLN A 146 -19.41 -7.50 -1.55
CA GLN A 146 -19.30 -8.82 -2.17
C GLN A 146 -20.51 -9.69 -1.82
N LYS A 147 -20.87 -9.79 -0.54
CA LYS A 147 -22.06 -10.50 -0.05
C LYS A 147 -23.33 -10.03 -0.74
N ARG A 148 -23.54 -8.71 -0.84
CA ARG A 148 -24.69 -8.14 -1.55
C ARG A 148 -24.70 -8.53 -3.03
N ASN A 149 -23.55 -8.43 -3.71
CA ASN A 149 -23.44 -8.79 -5.12
C ASN A 149 -23.68 -10.27 -5.38
N ASP A 150 -23.15 -11.15 -4.52
CA ASP A 150 -23.33 -12.60 -4.64
C ASP A 150 -24.78 -13.01 -4.38
N ILE A 151 -25.47 -12.38 -3.42
CA ILE A 151 -26.91 -12.56 -3.20
C ILE A 151 -27.69 -12.12 -4.45
N LEU A 152 -27.45 -10.90 -4.96
CA LEU A 152 -28.14 -10.38 -6.15
C LEU A 152 -27.93 -11.27 -7.37
N ALA A 153 -26.68 -11.68 -7.63
CA ALA A 153 -26.35 -12.56 -8.75
C ALA A 153 -26.98 -13.95 -8.59
N GLY A 154 -26.99 -14.51 -7.38
CA GLY A 154 -27.63 -15.79 -7.10
C GLY A 154 -29.15 -15.73 -7.28
N SER A 155 -29.80 -14.71 -6.73
CA SER A 155 -31.24 -14.48 -6.90
C SER A 155 -31.63 -14.26 -8.36
N ALA A 156 -30.87 -13.45 -9.12
CA ALA A 156 -31.11 -13.24 -10.55
C ALA A 156 -30.98 -14.56 -11.33
N THR A 157 -29.98 -15.39 -11.00
CA THR A 157 -29.80 -16.72 -11.62
C THR A 157 -31.03 -17.60 -11.36
N LEU A 158 -31.57 -17.62 -10.14
CA LEU A 158 -32.75 -18.41 -9.81
C LEU A 158 -34.00 -17.91 -10.55
N VAL A 159 -34.19 -16.60 -10.70
CA VAL A 159 -35.30 -16.02 -11.48
C VAL A 159 -35.20 -16.45 -12.94
N ILE A 160 -34.02 -16.33 -13.56
CA ILE A 160 -33.77 -16.75 -14.94
C ILE A 160 -34.07 -18.24 -15.11
N VAL A 161 -33.57 -19.09 -14.23
CA VAL A 161 -33.83 -20.55 -14.26
C VAL A 161 -35.33 -20.84 -14.14
N SER A 162 -36.05 -20.11 -13.29
CA SER A 162 -37.50 -20.26 -13.11
C SER A 162 -38.28 -19.90 -14.37
N ILE A 163 -37.88 -18.80 -15.04
CA ILE A 163 -38.46 -18.37 -16.33
C ILE A 163 -38.22 -19.45 -17.40
N PHE A 164 -36.99 -19.95 -17.54
CA PHE A 164 -36.67 -21.00 -18.52
C PHE A 164 -37.36 -22.33 -18.21
N ALA A 165 -37.50 -22.69 -16.95
CA ALA A 165 -38.26 -23.87 -16.53
C ALA A 165 -39.74 -23.73 -16.92
N PHE A 166 -40.34 -22.55 -16.68
CA PHE A 166 -41.72 -22.26 -17.06
C PHE A 166 -41.93 -22.34 -18.58
N PHE A 167 -41.06 -21.71 -19.38
CA PHE A 167 -41.12 -21.81 -20.85
C PHE A 167 -40.96 -23.25 -21.34
N LYS A 168 -40.08 -24.03 -20.72
CA LYS A 168 -39.92 -25.45 -21.06
C LYS A 168 -41.20 -26.24 -20.78
N ILE A 169 -41.80 -26.09 -19.61
CA ILE A 169 -43.07 -26.75 -19.25
C ILE A 169 -44.20 -26.30 -20.19
N ALA A 170 -44.30 -25.01 -20.50
CA ALA A 170 -45.30 -24.49 -21.43
C ALA A 170 -45.14 -25.09 -22.85
N SER A 171 -43.90 -25.23 -23.35
CA SER A 171 -43.61 -25.82 -24.66
C SER A 171 -43.81 -27.34 -24.74
N MET A 172 -43.84 -28.05 -23.60
CA MET A 172 -44.13 -29.49 -23.54
C MET A 172 -45.58 -29.81 -23.87
N ARG A 173 -46.49 -28.83 -23.73
CA ARG A 173 -47.91 -28.98 -24.06
C ARG A 173 -48.15 -29.22 -25.56
N ASP A 174 -47.23 -28.79 -26.43
CA ASP A 174 -47.36 -28.88 -27.89
C ASP A 174 -46.43 -29.91 -28.56
N SER A 175 -45.35 -30.35 -27.90
CA SER A 175 -44.43 -31.34 -28.47
C SER A 175 -43.81 -32.24 -27.40
N GLY A 176 -44.26 -33.49 -27.33
CA GLY A 176 -43.96 -34.45 -26.26
C GLY A 176 -42.54 -35.01 -26.18
N SER A 177 -41.49 -34.27 -26.59
CA SER A 177 -40.10 -34.74 -26.51
C SER A 177 -39.29 -34.04 -25.40
N PHE A 178 -39.03 -34.78 -24.33
CA PHE A 178 -38.31 -34.34 -23.15
C PHE A 178 -36.78 -34.35 -23.41
N ARG A 179 -36.18 -33.19 -23.72
CA ARG A 179 -34.72 -33.10 -23.90
C ARG A 179 -34.00 -33.05 -22.54
N LEU A 180 -33.61 -34.22 -22.02
CA LEU A 180 -32.85 -34.41 -20.77
C LEU A 180 -31.67 -33.43 -20.57
N LYS A 181 -30.96 -33.06 -21.65
CA LYS A 181 -29.83 -32.11 -21.59
C LYS A 181 -30.24 -30.72 -21.08
N GLY A 182 -31.45 -30.24 -21.39
CA GLY A 182 -31.92 -28.91 -20.97
C GLY A 182 -32.27 -28.84 -19.48
N ILE A 183 -32.76 -29.95 -18.92
CA ILE A 183 -33.11 -30.05 -17.51
C ILE A 183 -31.86 -30.15 -16.65
N TRP A 184 -30.86 -30.89 -17.11
CA TRP A 184 -29.56 -30.95 -16.44
C TRP A 184 -28.91 -29.55 -16.35
N TRP A 185 -29.02 -28.75 -17.42
CA TRP A 185 -28.56 -27.35 -17.41
C TRP A 185 -29.32 -26.45 -16.43
N LEU A 186 -30.65 -26.62 -16.30
CA LEU A 186 -31.46 -25.88 -15.33
C LEU A 186 -31.10 -26.25 -13.89
N ILE A 187 -30.90 -27.53 -13.59
CA ILE A 187 -30.50 -28.01 -12.26
C ILE A 187 -29.11 -27.47 -11.89
N ALA A 188 -28.14 -27.55 -12.82
CA ALA A 188 -26.80 -27.01 -12.58
C ALA A 188 -26.81 -25.50 -12.34
N SER A 189 -27.60 -24.75 -13.12
CA SER A 189 -27.73 -23.29 -12.98
C SER A 189 -28.44 -22.90 -11.68
N ALA A 190 -29.46 -23.64 -11.26
CA ALA A 190 -30.09 -23.47 -9.96
C ALA A 190 -29.09 -23.73 -8.83
N GLY A 191 -28.35 -24.83 -8.91
CA GLY A 191 -27.28 -25.17 -7.96
C GLY A 191 -26.24 -24.07 -7.83
N PHE A 192 -25.82 -23.45 -8.93
CA PHE A 192 -24.91 -22.30 -8.92
C PHE A 192 -25.52 -21.06 -8.24
N GLY A 193 -26.79 -20.76 -8.51
CA GLY A 193 -27.51 -19.66 -7.86
C GLY A 193 -27.61 -19.83 -6.34
N PHE A 194 -27.99 -21.03 -5.88
CA PHE A 194 -28.02 -21.37 -4.46
C PHE A 194 -26.62 -21.37 -3.84
N TYR A 195 -25.60 -21.86 -4.54
CA TYR A 195 -24.21 -21.82 -4.08
C TYR A 195 -23.75 -20.38 -3.80
N LYS A 196 -24.04 -19.43 -4.71
CA LYS A 196 -23.69 -18.01 -4.49
C LYS A 196 -24.39 -17.42 -3.27
N ILE A 197 -25.68 -17.68 -3.10
CA ILE A 197 -26.45 -17.19 -1.95
C ILE A 197 -25.92 -17.79 -0.64
N THR A 198 -25.71 -19.10 -0.60
CA THR A 198 -25.22 -19.80 0.60
C THR A 198 -23.81 -19.38 0.99
N ASN A 199 -22.90 -19.23 0.02
CA ASN A 199 -21.55 -18.72 0.27
C ASN A 199 -21.56 -17.29 0.82
N ALA A 200 -22.42 -16.42 0.27
CA ALA A 200 -22.62 -15.07 0.76
C ALA A 200 -23.18 -15.01 2.19
N LEU A 201 -24.10 -15.90 2.54
CA LEU A 201 -24.67 -15.98 3.89
C LEU A 201 -23.64 -16.47 4.92
N ASN A 202 -22.78 -17.42 4.53
CA ASN A 202 -21.74 -18.01 5.38
C ASN A 202 -20.44 -17.19 5.45
N ALA A 203 -20.30 -16.13 4.66
CA ALA A 203 -19.13 -15.27 4.68
C ALA A 203 -18.98 -14.58 6.05
N LYS A 204 -17.90 -14.91 6.78
CA LYS A 204 -17.54 -14.26 8.04
C LYS A 204 -17.06 -12.84 7.78
N ILE A 205 -17.72 -11.86 8.40
CA ILE A 205 -17.29 -10.46 8.38
C ILE A 205 -16.41 -10.25 9.62
N PRO A 206 -15.17 -9.75 9.48
CA PRO A 206 -14.31 -9.49 10.63
C PRO A 206 -14.97 -8.49 11.56
N GLU A 207 -14.85 -8.67 12.88
CA GLU A 207 -15.41 -7.75 13.86
C GLU A 207 -14.49 -6.54 14.09
N ILE A 208 -15.08 -5.38 14.38
CA ILE A 208 -14.32 -4.20 14.80
C ILE A 208 -14.15 -4.32 16.32
N PRO A 209 -12.92 -4.29 16.85
CA PRO A 209 -12.73 -4.21 18.31
C PRO A 209 -13.35 -2.91 18.83
N VAL A 210 -14.32 -3.03 19.75
CA VAL A 210 -15.16 -1.90 20.21
C VAL A 210 -14.47 -1.04 21.29
N ASN A 211 -13.33 -1.47 21.84
CA ASN A 211 -12.69 -0.78 22.95
C ASN A 211 -11.31 -0.22 22.62
N GLY A 212 -11.20 1.11 22.75
CA GLY A 212 -10.09 1.70 23.50
C GLY A 212 -9.08 2.52 22.73
N PHE A 213 -9.44 3.74 22.30
CA PHE A 213 -8.47 4.84 22.25
C PHE A 213 -9.17 6.14 22.65
N GLU A 214 -8.86 6.64 23.86
CA GLU A 214 -9.03 8.06 24.13
C GLU A 214 -8.13 8.81 23.16
N LYS A 215 -8.74 9.66 22.32
CA LYS A 215 -8.03 10.65 21.51
C LYS A 215 -7.10 11.42 22.44
N ARG A 216 -5.79 11.20 22.35
CA ARG A 216 -4.83 12.25 22.71
C ARG A 216 -4.51 13.02 21.45
N GLU A 217 -4.50 14.33 21.58
CA GLU A 217 -4.42 15.27 20.47
C GLU A 217 -3.31 14.91 19.48
N PRO A 218 -3.56 15.08 18.16
CA PRO A 218 -2.54 14.86 17.16
C PRO A 218 -1.32 15.73 17.47
N ILE A 219 -0.14 15.12 17.51
CA ILE A 219 1.14 15.85 17.43
C ILE A 219 1.31 16.31 15.97
N TYR A 220 0.43 17.20 15.51
CA TYR A 220 0.58 17.99 14.29
C TYR A 220 0.54 19.48 14.68
N HIS A 221 1.34 19.86 15.65
CA HIS A 221 1.71 21.25 15.89
C HIS A 221 3.22 21.34 15.93
N ASP A 222 3.86 21.33 14.75
CA ASP A 222 5.10 22.09 14.47
C ASP A 222 5.60 21.93 13.01
N LEU A 223 4.69 21.90 12.04
CA LEU A 223 5.04 22.08 10.61
C LEU A 223 4.60 23.44 10.06
N LYS A 224 4.46 24.45 10.93
CA LYS A 224 4.38 25.85 10.53
C LYS A 224 5.18 26.72 11.49
N ARG A 225 6.47 26.86 11.20
CA ARG A 225 7.20 28.12 11.30
C ARG A 225 8.30 28.13 10.25
#